data_AF-A0A355UG94-F1
#
_entry.id   AF-A0A355UG94-F1
#
_cell.length_a   1.000
_cell.length_b   1.000
_cell.length_c   1.000
_cell.angle_alpha   90.00
_cell.angle_beta   90.00
_cell.angle_gamma   90.00
#
_symmetry.space_group_name_H-M   'P 1'
#
loop_
_entity.id
_entity.type
_entity.pdbx_description
1 polymer ?
#
loop_
_entity_poly.entity_id
_entity_poly.type
_entity_poly.pdbx_seq_one_letter_code
_entity_poly.pdbx_strand_id
1 'polypeptide(L)' 'ASLARQHNDANVCSLPARFISREEGLKIAKTFLNTPYEGGRHQRRVEKISQLLK' A
#
# COMPACT_ATOMS: atom_id res chain seq x y z
N ALA A 1 -4.72 5.17 1.97
CA ALA A 1 -4.55 3.81 1.40
C ALA A 1 -3.97 3.83 -0.02
N SER A 2 -4.48 4.69 -0.92
CA SER A 2 -4.07 4.74 -2.33
C SER A 2 -2.56 4.90 -2.53
N LEU A 3 -1.92 5.87 -1.85
CA LEU A 3 -0.48 6.13 -1.98
C LEU A 3 0.39 4.91 -1.63
N ALA A 4 -0.05 4.08 -0.67
CA ALA A 4 0.67 2.86 -0.32
C ALA A 4 0.69 1.86 -1.49
N ARG A 5 -0.38 1.78 -2.27
CA ARG A 5 -0.40 0.99 -3.52
C ARG A 5 0.32 1.72 -4.65
N GLN A 6 -0.05 2.97 -4.95
CA GLN A 6 0.47 3.74 -6.09
C GLN A 6 1.99 3.87 -6.10
N HIS A 7 2.60 4.10 -4.93
CA HIS A 7 4.01 4.45 -4.86
C HIS A 7 4.91 3.34 -4.31
N ASN A 8 4.38 2.43 -3.51
CA ASN A 8 5.20 1.46 -2.79
C ASN A 8 4.91 0.01 -3.21
N ASP A 9 3.95 -0.19 -4.11
CA ASP A 9 3.43 -1.50 -4.47
C ASP A 9 3.16 -2.39 -3.25
N ALA A 10 2.63 -1.81 -2.16
CA ALA A 10 2.42 -2.53 -0.92
C ALA A 10 1.50 -3.74 -1.12
N ASN A 11 1.93 -4.92 -0.72
CA ASN A 11 1.18 -6.19 -0.87
C ASN A 11 0.38 -6.57 0.38
N VAL A 12 0.62 -5.89 1.52
CA VAL A 12 -0.10 -6.08 2.78
C VAL A 12 -0.59 -4.72 3.29
N CYS A 13 -1.82 -4.68 3.83
CA CYS A 13 -2.41 -3.50 4.46
C CYS A 13 -2.73 -3.80 5.92
N SER A 14 -2.01 -3.15 6.84
CA SER A 14 -2.24 -3.26 8.29
C SER A 14 -3.21 -2.17 8.76
N LEU A 15 -4.24 -2.57 9.51
CA LEU A 15 -5.29 -1.66 10.01
C LEU A 15 -5.35 -1.67 11.54
N PRO A 16 -5.33 -0.49 12.21
CA PRO A 16 -5.31 -0.42 13.66
C PRO A 16 -6.74 -0.49 14.25
N ALA A 17 -7.21 -1.69 14.56
CA ALA A 17 -8.60 -1.95 14.97
C ALA A 17 -9.14 -1.09 16.15
N ARG A 18 -8.27 -0.62 17.05
CA ARG A 18 -8.67 0.20 18.21
C ARG A 18 -8.75 1.71 17.92
N PHE A 19 -8.30 2.15 16.74
CA PHE A 19 -8.11 3.57 16.43
C PHE A 19 -8.94 4.07 15.25
N ILE A 20 -9.61 3.16 14.53
CA ILE A 20 -10.45 3.50 13.39
C ILE A 20 -11.82 2.84 13.51
N SER A 21 -12.83 3.48 12.94
CA SER A 21 -14.16 2.88 12.84
C SER A 21 -14.17 1.72 11.84
N ARG A 22 -15.17 0.84 11.94
CA ARG A 22 -15.38 -0.22 10.94
C ARG A 22 -15.57 0.34 9.54
N GLU A 23 -16.33 1.42 9.40
CA GLU A 23 -16.60 2.05 8.09
C GLU A 23 -15.31 2.61 7.48
N GLU A 24 -14.48 3.26 8.29
CA GLU A 24 -13.18 3.75 7.85
C GLU A 24 -12.25 2.61 7.43
N GLY A 25 -12.21 1.52 8.21
CA GLY A 25 -11.47 0.31 7.85
C GLY A 25 -11.90 -0.27 6.49
N LEU A 26 -13.21 -0.35 6.24
CA LEU A 26 -13.75 -0.79 4.94
C LEU A 26 -13.39 0.16 3.80
N LYS A 27 -13.44 1.48 4.02
CA LYS A 27 -13.00 2.48 3.03
C LYS A 27 -11.51 2.31 2.70
N ILE A 28 -10.66 2.18 3.72
CA ILE A 28 -9.22 1.97 3.52
C ILE A 28 -8.97 0.67 2.74
N ALA A 29 -9.61 -0.42 3.13
CA ALA A 29 -9.48 -1.71 2.45
C ALA A 29 -9.93 -1.64 0.99
N LYS A 30 -11.09 -1.02 0.72
CA LYS A 30 -11.58 -0.84 -0.65
C LYS A 30 -10.63 0.01 -1.48
N THR A 31 -10.14 1.13 -0.96
CA THR A 31 -9.14 1.95 -1.67
C THR A 31 -7.87 1.15 -1.92
N PHE A 32 -7.34 0.41 -0.94
CA PHE A 32 -6.12 -0.39 -1.11
C PHE A 32 -6.29 -1.47 -2.18
N LEU A 33 -7.39 -2.22 -2.18
CA LEU A 33 -7.60 -3.31 -3.14
C LEU A 33 -7.82 -2.82 -4.58
N ASN A 34 -8.42 -1.64 -4.76
CA ASN A 34 -8.77 -1.13 -6.08
C ASN A 34 -7.76 -0.11 -6.65
N THR A 35 -6.74 0.26 -5.89
CA THR A 35 -5.74 1.22 -6.38
C THR A 35 -4.62 0.48 -7.13
N PRO A 36 -4.43 0.73 -8.44
CA PRO A 36 -3.33 0.15 -9.19
C PRO A 36 -1.99 0.79 -8.78
N TYR A 37 -0.91 0.05 -8.99
CA TYR A 37 0.44 0.57 -8.82
C TYR A 37 0.84 1.41 -10.03
N GLU A 38 1.51 2.56 -9.81
CA GLU A 38 1.87 3.49 -10.88
C GLU A 38 3.18 3.14 -11.60
N GLY A 39 4.03 2.31 -10.99
CA GLY A 39 5.32 1.95 -11.58
C GLY A 39 6.23 3.17 -11.83
N GLY A 40 6.91 3.20 -12.98
CA GLY A 40 7.78 4.30 -13.38
C GLY A 40 8.86 4.62 -12.34
N ARG A 41 8.90 5.87 -11.83
CA ARG A 41 9.92 6.29 -10.85
C ARG A 41 9.83 5.50 -9.53
N HIS A 42 8.66 4.94 -9.21
CA HIS A 42 8.41 4.17 -7.99
C HIS A 42 9.06 2.80 -8.04
N GLN A 43 9.12 2.18 -9.23
CA GLN A 43 9.70 0.86 -9.42
C GLN A 43 11.16 0.81 -9.02
N ARG A 44 11.93 1.83 -9.41
CA ARG A 44 13.34 2.00 -9.02
C ARG A 44 13.54 2.08 -7.50
N ARG A 45 12.53 2.49 -6.73
CA ARG A 45 12.61 2.57 -5.26
C ARG A 45 12.27 1.22 -4.62
N VAL A 46 11.24 0.54 -5.11
CA VAL A 46 10.86 -0.81 -4.66
C VAL A 46 12.01 -1.79 -4.90
N GLU A 47 12.67 -1.73 -6.05
CA GLU A 47 13.83 -2.58 -6.38
C GLU A 47 15.01 -2.40 -5.42
N LYS A 48 15.27 -1.17 -4.97
CA LYS A 48 16.32 -0.91 -3.97
C LYS A 48 16.02 -1.62 -2.65
N ILE A 49 14.75 -1.67 -2.23
CA ILE A 49 14.33 -2.38 -1.02
C ILE A 49 14.51 -3.89 -1.23
N SER A 50 14.08 -4.42 -2.37
CA SER A 50 14.23 -5.84 -2.70
C SER A 50 15.70 -6.28 -2.76
N GLN A 51 16.61 -5.42 -3.21
CA GLN A 51 18.05 -5.70 -3.23
C GLN A 51 18.67 -5.84 -1.84
N LEU A 52 18.12 -5.19 -0.80
CA LEU A 52 18.60 -5.35 0.59
C LEU A 52 18.25 -6.72 1.19
N LEU A 53 17.32 -7.44 0.57
CA LEU A 53 16.85 -8.75 1.03
C LEU A 53 17.53 -9.92 0.31
N LYS A 54 18.50 -9.63 -0.56
CA LYS A 54 19.36 -10.61 -1.23
C LYS A 54 20.67 -10.74 -0.48
#